data_AF-A0A968HBT4-F1
#
_entry.id   AF-A0A968HBT4-F1
#
_cell.length_a   1.000
_cell.length_b   1.000
_cell.length_c   1.000
_cell.angle_alpha   90.00
_cell.angle_beta   90.00
_cell.angle_gamma   90.00
#
_symmetry.space_group_name_H-M   'P 1'
#
loop_
_entity.id
_entity.type
_entity.pdbx_description
1 polymer ?
#
loop_
_entity_poly.entity_id
_entity_poly.type
_entity_poly.pdbx_seq_one_letter_code
_entity_poly.pdbx_strand_id
1 'polypeptide(L)'
;MVARKFSFLAAATALVVMLIGSIGTSFAEKPTVLQPCVQCHKAEKSVIRGTLVSVTEKFRTINVQVGQKLVWVISYGDDLKLIGAEKLSAVPKDKEIGVTFTGDEKKPYAVSLSVKPPAKVAQEKLVSLEEMTKLIAEGPEKGNYVLIDSRPAARFNEGHLPYAVSLDNAKFDTPINAEEAKKEVPLTFKDTALPKQKDKLVIFYCGGVT
;
A
#
# COMPACT_ATOMS: atom_id res chain seq x y z
N MET A 1 29.86 70.63 52.29
CA MET A 1 31.04 70.16 51.53
C MET A 1 30.54 69.19 50.47
N VAL A 2 31.10 69.29 49.27
CA VAL A 2 30.91 68.42 48.09
C VAL A 2 29.70 68.73 47.18
N ALA A 3 30.04 69.34 46.04
CA ALA A 3 29.23 69.51 44.85
C ALA A 3 29.03 68.18 44.11
N ARG A 4 27.90 68.03 43.41
CA ARG A 4 27.74 66.98 42.39
C ARG A 4 27.17 67.60 41.13
N LYS A 5 27.97 67.54 40.07
CA LYS A 5 27.71 68.10 38.75
C LYS A 5 28.02 67.02 37.71
N PHE A 6 27.16 66.99 36.70
CA PHE A 6 27.33 66.50 35.34
C PHE A 6 27.25 65.00 34.99
N SER A 7 26.22 64.78 34.18
CA SER A 7 25.93 63.78 33.15
C SER A 7 27.10 63.27 32.29
N PHE A 8 26.83 62.09 31.73
CA PHE A 8 27.02 61.62 30.34
C PHE A 8 27.84 60.33 30.14
N LEU A 9 27.14 59.39 29.49
CA LEU A 9 27.60 58.50 28.41
C LEU A 9 28.38 57.22 28.75
N ALA A 10 27.72 56.07 28.56
CA ALA A 10 28.31 54.90 27.91
C ALA A 10 27.19 54.06 27.29
N ALA A 11 27.05 54.15 25.97
CA ALA A 11 26.16 53.32 25.17
C ALA A 11 26.73 51.90 25.07
N ALA A 12 25.95 50.90 25.49
CA ALA A 12 26.26 49.50 25.31
C ALA A 12 25.82 49.06 23.91
N THR A 13 26.77 48.90 22.98
CA THR A 13 26.54 48.28 21.68
C THR A 13 26.47 46.76 21.84
N ALA A 14 25.25 46.22 21.76
CA ALA A 14 25.02 44.78 21.66
C ALA A 14 25.40 44.29 20.25
N LEU A 15 26.46 43.49 20.17
CA LEU A 15 26.87 42.79 18.95
C LEU A 15 25.94 41.59 18.72
N VAL A 16 24.97 41.75 17.83
CA VAL A 16 24.09 40.65 17.37
C VAL A 16 24.88 39.79 16.38
N VAL A 17 25.27 38.58 16.81
CA VAL A 17 25.80 37.55 15.92
C VAL A 17 24.62 36.95 15.15
N MET A 18 24.43 37.37 13.89
CA MET A 18 23.57 36.67 12.95
C MET A 18 24.24 35.36 12.53
N LEU A 19 23.92 34.27 13.23
CA LEU A 19 24.06 32.92 12.67
C LEU A 19 23.01 32.76 11.57
N ILE A 20 23.44 32.96 10.33
CA ILE A 20 22.70 32.51 9.14
C ILE A 20 22.80 30.99 9.15
N GLY A 21 21.87 30.35 9.87
CA GLY A 21 21.65 28.92 9.76
C GLY A 21 21.15 28.61 8.36
N SER A 22 21.99 27.97 7.56
CA SER A 22 21.61 27.39 6.28
C SER A 22 20.51 26.35 6.54
N ILE A 23 19.24 26.75 6.41
CA ILE A 23 18.13 25.81 6.30
C ILE A 23 18.32 25.12 4.95
N GLY A 24 19.06 24.02 4.95
CA GLY A 24 19.08 23.08 3.84
C GLY A 24 17.66 22.60 3.62
N THR A 25 17.03 23.07 2.55
CA THR A 25 15.77 22.53 2.06
C THR A 25 16.03 21.09 1.61
N SER A 26 15.72 20.15 2.49
CA SER A 26 15.58 18.75 2.10
C SER A 26 14.40 18.68 1.12
N PHE A 27 14.71 18.55 -0.18
CA PHE A 27 13.69 18.21 -1.17
C PHE A 27 13.19 16.81 -0.81
N ALA A 28 11.90 16.72 -0.45
CA ALA A 28 11.26 15.44 -0.18
C ALA A 28 11.44 14.53 -1.41
N GLU A 29 12.07 13.38 -1.17
CA GLU A 29 12.35 12.32 -2.16
C GLU A 29 11.04 11.92 -2.85
N LYS A 30 11.09 11.68 -4.16
CA LYS A 30 9.90 11.42 -4.98
C LYS A 30 9.24 10.12 -4.49
N PRO A 31 7.93 10.13 -4.14
CA PRO A 31 7.24 8.92 -3.70
C PRO A 31 7.41 7.80 -4.72
N THR A 32 7.74 6.59 -4.26
CA THR A 32 7.91 5.41 -5.10
C THR A 32 6.70 4.49 -5.08
N VAL A 33 5.76 4.66 -4.14
CA VAL A 33 4.62 3.73 -3.98
C VAL A 33 3.29 4.48 -3.92
N LEU A 34 2.32 4.03 -4.74
CA LEU A 34 0.94 4.51 -4.72
C LEU A 34 0.24 4.10 -3.42
N GLN A 35 -0.63 4.96 -2.87
CA GLN A 35 -1.27 4.74 -1.57
C GLN A 35 -1.96 3.37 -1.39
N PRO A 36 -2.77 2.85 -2.34
CA PRO A 36 -3.36 1.52 -2.22
C PRO A 36 -2.31 0.39 -2.21
N CYS A 37 -1.14 0.57 -2.82
CA CYS A 37 -0.09 -0.44 -2.82
C CYS A 37 0.58 -0.59 -1.44
N VAL A 38 0.50 0.44 -0.57
CA VAL A 38 1.06 0.39 0.80
C VAL A 38 0.30 -0.60 1.68
N GLN A 39 -0.92 -0.99 1.31
CA GLN A 39 -1.70 -2.01 2.02
C GLN A 39 -1.03 -3.38 2.02
N CYS A 40 -0.17 -3.68 1.04
CA CYS A 40 0.52 -4.97 0.93
C CYS A 40 2.04 -4.86 0.77
N HIS A 41 2.57 -3.67 0.46
CA HIS A 41 4.00 -3.48 0.18
C HIS A 41 4.55 -2.28 0.95
N LYS A 42 5.70 -2.47 1.60
CA LYS A 42 6.45 -1.35 2.19
C LYS A 42 7.08 -0.52 1.06
N ALA A 43 7.21 0.78 1.29
CA ALA A 43 7.90 1.65 0.35
C ALA A 43 9.40 1.31 0.32
N GLU A 44 9.94 1.16 -0.88
CA GLU A 44 11.35 0.88 -1.13
C GLU A 44 11.90 1.92 -2.10
N LYS A 45 13.16 2.31 -1.92
CA LYS A 45 13.77 3.39 -2.72
C LYS A 45 13.99 2.99 -4.19
N SER A 46 14.29 1.73 -4.45
CA SER A 46 14.61 1.19 -5.78
C SER A 46 13.44 0.48 -6.46
N VAL A 47 12.24 0.55 -5.87
CA VAL A 47 11.04 -0.11 -6.42
C VAL A 47 9.90 0.87 -6.52
N ILE A 48 9.44 1.10 -7.75
CA ILE A 48 8.28 1.93 -8.04
C ILE A 48 7.05 1.02 -8.10
N ARG A 49 6.03 1.26 -7.28
CA ARG A 49 4.76 0.52 -7.29
C ARG A 49 3.61 1.45 -7.55
N GLY A 50 2.89 1.23 -8.64
CA GLY A 50 1.75 2.06 -8.99
C GLY A 50 1.06 1.58 -10.25
N THR A 51 0.39 2.50 -10.91
CA THR A 51 -0.49 2.21 -12.02
C THR A 51 0.21 2.49 -13.36
N LEU A 52 0.17 1.56 -14.29
CA LEU A 52 0.75 1.73 -15.62
C LEU A 52 -0.07 2.75 -16.43
N VAL A 53 0.55 3.87 -16.77
CA VAL A 53 -0.08 4.91 -17.62
C VAL A 53 0.12 4.58 -19.09
N SER A 54 1.37 4.30 -19.48
CA SER A 54 1.71 3.97 -20.86
C SER A 54 3.12 3.40 -20.98
N VAL A 55 3.35 2.75 -22.12
CA VAL A 55 4.66 2.29 -22.58
C VAL A 55 4.93 2.97 -23.92
N THR A 56 6.08 3.61 -24.05
CA THR A 56 6.48 4.25 -25.32
C THR A 56 7.69 3.54 -25.90
N GLU A 57 7.45 2.64 -26.85
CA GLU A 57 8.50 1.82 -27.48
C GLU A 57 9.55 2.67 -28.22
N LYS A 58 9.11 3.73 -28.92
CA LYS A 58 10.00 4.65 -29.66
C LYS A 58 11.06 5.31 -28.77
N PHE A 59 10.71 5.61 -27.52
CA PHE A 59 11.62 6.25 -26.56
C PHE A 59 12.14 5.27 -25.50
N ARG A 60 11.74 3.99 -25.59
CA ARG A 60 11.98 2.95 -24.57
C ARG A 60 11.69 3.45 -23.15
N THR A 61 10.50 3.99 -22.92
CA THR A 61 10.05 4.45 -21.59
C THR A 61 8.78 3.77 -21.08
N ILE A 62 8.71 3.58 -19.76
CA ILE A 62 7.54 3.11 -19.01
C ILE A 62 7.08 4.24 -18.10
N ASN A 63 5.80 4.59 -18.18
CA ASN A 63 5.19 5.65 -17.39
C ASN A 63 4.34 5.06 -16.27
N VAL A 64 4.71 5.30 -15.01
CA VAL A 64 4.05 4.73 -13.83
C VAL A 64 3.53 5.82 -12.91
N GLN A 65 2.24 5.81 -12.61
CA GLN A 65 1.61 6.76 -11.69
C GLN A 65 1.66 6.23 -10.26
N VAL A 66 2.22 7.02 -9.34
CA VAL A 66 2.35 6.66 -7.90
C VAL A 66 1.75 7.70 -6.94
N GLY A 67 0.95 8.63 -7.49
CA GLY A 67 0.17 9.59 -6.71
C GLY A 67 -0.89 10.27 -7.56
N GLN A 68 -1.65 11.22 -6.99
CA GLN A 68 -2.75 11.87 -7.69
C GLN A 68 -2.33 12.54 -9.02
N LYS A 69 -1.09 13.02 -9.14
CA LYS A 69 -0.56 13.67 -10.36
C LYS A 69 0.90 13.33 -10.69
N LEU A 70 1.48 12.36 -9.99
CA LEU A 70 2.91 12.09 -10.06
C LEU A 70 3.18 10.84 -10.89
N VAL A 71 3.85 11.05 -12.02
CA VAL A 71 4.23 10.02 -12.97
C VAL A 71 5.76 9.86 -12.98
N TRP A 72 6.21 8.62 -12.85
CA TRP A 72 7.58 8.21 -13.12
C TRP A 72 7.73 7.89 -14.59
N VAL A 73 8.76 8.44 -15.21
CA VAL A 73 9.18 8.09 -16.57
C VAL A 73 10.46 7.30 -16.43
N ILE A 74 10.42 6.01 -16.78
CA ILE A 74 11.50 5.07 -16.50
C ILE A 74 12.00 4.53 -17.81
N SER A 75 13.30 4.64 -18.08
CA SER A 75 13.91 4.10 -19.30
C SER A 75 14.06 2.58 -19.18
N TYR A 76 13.98 1.84 -20.29
CA TYR A 76 14.23 0.39 -20.30
C TYR A 76 15.02 -0.02 -21.54
N GLY A 77 15.59 -1.23 -21.51
CA GLY A 77 16.26 -1.84 -22.64
C GLY A 77 15.73 -3.24 -22.93
N ASP A 78 16.40 -3.94 -23.83
CA ASP A 78 16.06 -5.31 -24.21
C ASP A 78 16.38 -6.32 -23.08
N ASP A 79 17.10 -5.88 -22.06
CA ASP A 79 17.42 -6.60 -20.82
C ASP A 79 16.31 -6.55 -19.76
N LEU A 80 15.21 -5.83 -20.02
CA LEU A 80 14.08 -5.72 -19.10
C LEU A 80 13.44 -7.10 -18.84
N LYS A 81 13.42 -7.51 -17.58
CA LYS A 81 12.77 -8.75 -17.16
C LYS A 81 11.29 -8.53 -16.88
N LEU A 82 10.42 -9.25 -17.57
CA LEU A 82 8.97 -9.24 -17.32
C LEU A 82 8.58 -10.40 -16.40
N ILE A 83 7.84 -10.08 -15.34
CA ILE A 83 7.32 -11.06 -14.37
C ILE A 83 5.79 -10.95 -14.38
N GLY A 84 5.10 -12.04 -14.72
CA GLY A 84 3.64 -12.08 -14.75
C GLY A 84 3.00 -11.42 -15.99
N ALA A 85 3.80 -11.07 -17.01
CA ALA A 85 3.34 -10.61 -18.31
C ALA A 85 4.21 -11.19 -19.42
N GLU A 86 3.61 -11.56 -20.57
CA GLU A 86 4.33 -12.10 -21.72
C GLU A 86 5.05 -11.02 -22.52
N LYS A 87 4.42 -9.84 -22.64
CA LYS A 87 4.92 -8.69 -23.37
C LYS A 87 4.55 -7.42 -22.64
N LEU A 88 5.40 -6.41 -22.74
CA LEU A 88 5.18 -5.11 -22.11
C LEU A 88 3.93 -4.40 -22.67
N SER A 89 3.67 -4.58 -23.98
CA SER A 89 2.47 -4.06 -24.67
C SER A 89 1.18 -4.81 -24.33
N ALA A 90 1.26 -6.01 -23.77
CA ALA A 90 0.10 -6.79 -23.34
C ALA A 90 -0.40 -6.39 -21.94
N VAL A 91 0.35 -5.57 -21.20
CA VAL A 91 -0.06 -5.07 -19.90
C VAL A 91 -1.12 -3.98 -20.10
N PRO A 92 -2.34 -4.15 -19.58
CA PRO A 92 -3.38 -3.14 -19.72
C PRO A 92 -2.95 -1.80 -19.11
N LYS A 93 -3.41 -0.71 -19.72
CA LYS A 93 -3.39 0.59 -19.04
C LYS A 93 -4.18 0.49 -17.75
N ASP A 94 -3.80 1.31 -16.81
CA ASP A 94 -4.39 1.37 -15.47
C ASP A 94 -4.15 0.11 -14.61
N LYS A 95 -3.33 -0.84 -15.09
CA LYS A 95 -2.96 -2.01 -14.31
C LYS A 95 -1.90 -1.69 -13.26
N GLU A 96 -2.03 -2.28 -12.08
CA GLU A 96 -1.01 -2.18 -11.04
C GLU A 96 0.24 -2.96 -11.42
N ILE A 97 1.39 -2.28 -11.37
CA ILE A 97 2.70 -2.81 -11.69
C ILE A 97 3.73 -2.43 -10.62
N GLY A 98 4.76 -3.26 -10.49
CA GLY A 98 5.97 -2.96 -9.73
C GLY A 98 7.17 -2.91 -10.68
N VAL A 99 7.91 -1.81 -10.68
CA VAL A 99 9.13 -1.64 -11.48
C VAL A 99 10.32 -1.52 -10.54
N THR A 100 11.22 -2.51 -10.59
CA THR A 100 12.53 -2.39 -9.94
C THR A 100 13.46 -1.66 -10.89
N PHE A 101 14.14 -0.63 -10.39
CA PHE A 101 15.01 0.21 -11.21
C PHE A 101 16.37 0.44 -10.55
N THR A 102 17.35 0.82 -11.38
CA THR A 102 18.67 1.30 -10.99
C THR A 102 18.87 2.74 -11.46
N GLY A 103 19.88 3.43 -10.92
CA GLY A 103 20.13 4.84 -11.22
C GLY A 103 19.49 5.76 -10.17
N ASP A 104 19.31 7.02 -10.53
CA ASP A 104 18.72 8.04 -9.66
C ASP A 104 17.29 8.43 -10.11
N GLU A 105 16.63 9.29 -9.34
CA GLU A 105 15.27 9.75 -9.65
C GLU A 105 15.14 10.49 -11.00
N LYS A 106 16.24 11.07 -11.49
CA LYS A 106 16.26 11.86 -12.73
C LYS A 106 16.45 10.98 -13.96
N LYS A 107 17.16 9.85 -13.81
CA LYS A 107 17.48 8.89 -14.87
C LYS A 107 17.28 7.44 -14.38
N PRO A 108 16.06 7.04 -14.01
CA PRO A 108 15.80 5.68 -13.58
C PRO A 108 15.82 4.73 -14.79
N TYR A 109 16.46 3.58 -14.61
CA TYR A 109 16.55 2.50 -15.59
C TYR A 109 15.91 1.22 -15.05
N ALA A 110 14.87 0.72 -15.71
CA ALA A 110 14.12 -0.45 -15.29
C ALA A 110 14.92 -1.74 -15.49
N VAL A 111 15.05 -2.52 -14.42
CA VAL A 111 15.67 -3.85 -14.42
C VAL A 111 14.60 -4.94 -14.54
N SER A 112 13.47 -4.75 -13.87
CA SER A 112 12.33 -5.65 -13.99
C SER A 112 11.01 -4.90 -13.90
N LEU A 113 10.00 -5.42 -14.59
CA LEU A 113 8.61 -5.04 -14.45
C LEU A 113 7.80 -6.26 -14.04
N SER A 114 7.06 -6.12 -12.96
CA SER A 114 6.19 -7.12 -12.40
C SER A 114 4.74 -6.68 -12.50
N VAL A 115 3.91 -7.55 -13.07
CA VAL A 115 2.45 -7.44 -13.03
C VAL A 115 1.96 -8.53 -12.10
N LYS A 116 1.06 -8.20 -11.18
CA LYS A 116 0.44 -9.22 -10.33
C LYS A 116 -0.43 -10.10 -11.24
N PRO A 117 -0.09 -11.39 -11.44
CA PRO A 117 -0.93 -12.26 -12.25
C PRO A 117 -2.28 -12.46 -11.53
N PRO A 118 -3.35 -12.76 -12.29
CA PRO A 118 -4.61 -13.18 -11.69
C PRO A 118 -4.35 -14.36 -10.75
N ALA A 119 -4.92 -14.30 -9.54
CA ALA A 119 -4.86 -15.44 -8.64
C ALA A 119 -5.62 -16.60 -9.28
N LYS A 120 -4.93 -17.72 -9.56
CA LYS A 120 -5.58 -18.97 -9.95
C LYS A 120 -5.96 -19.70 -8.66
N VAL A 121 -7.26 -19.81 -8.42
CA VAL A 121 -7.80 -20.64 -7.34
C VAL A 121 -8.20 -21.98 -7.96
N ALA A 122 -7.82 -23.09 -7.33
CA ALA A 122 -8.23 -24.42 -7.77
C ALA A 122 -9.76 -24.52 -7.76
N GLN A 123 -10.35 -25.17 -8.77
CA GLN A 123 -11.81 -25.19 -8.95
C GLN A 123 -12.51 -25.79 -7.72
N GLU A 124 -11.87 -26.74 -7.05
CA GLU A 124 -12.38 -27.42 -5.85
C GLU A 124 -12.39 -26.52 -4.60
N LYS A 125 -11.73 -25.36 -4.66
CA LYS A 125 -11.73 -24.33 -3.61
C LYS A 125 -12.66 -23.16 -3.93
N LEU A 126 -13.42 -23.25 -5.02
CA LEU A 126 -14.41 -22.25 -5.40
C LEU A 126 -15.80 -22.72 -4.98
N VAL A 127 -16.52 -21.86 -4.26
CA VAL A 127 -17.93 -22.06 -3.96
C VAL A 127 -18.74 -21.36 -5.05
N SER A 128 -19.64 -22.11 -5.70
CA SER A 128 -20.51 -21.54 -6.74
C SER A 128 -21.60 -20.65 -6.14
N LEU A 129 -22.22 -19.79 -6.96
CA LEU A 129 -23.36 -18.97 -6.51
C LEU A 129 -24.52 -19.82 -6.00
N GLU A 130 -24.82 -20.94 -6.68
CA GLU A 130 -25.89 -21.85 -6.29
C GLU A 130 -25.59 -22.52 -4.94
N GLU A 131 -24.36 -22.99 -4.75
CA GLU A 131 -23.91 -23.59 -3.50
C GLU A 131 -23.93 -22.59 -2.35
N MET A 132 -23.42 -21.37 -2.58
CA MET A 132 -23.46 -20.30 -1.57
C MET A 132 -24.90 -19.97 -1.17
N THR A 133 -25.82 -19.91 -2.15
CA THR A 133 -27.24 -19.65 -1.88
C THR A 133 -27.86 -20.73 -1.00
N LYS A 134 -27.54 -22.01 -1.28
CA LYS A 134 -27.98 -23.14 -0.46
C LYS A 134 -27.43 -23.06 0.96
N LEU A 135 -26.14 -22.79 1.11
CA LEU A 135 -25.49 -22.64 2.41
C LEU A 135 -26.10 -21.49 3.23
N ILE A 136 -26.37 -20.35 2.61
CA ILE A 136 -27.05 -19.22 3.28
C ILE A 136 -28.46 -19.61 3.74
N ALA A 137 -29.21 -20.36 2.93
CA ALA A 137 -30.54 -20.83 3.30
C ALA A 137 -30.52 -21.85 4.46
N GLU A 138 -29.47 -22.67 4.56
CA GLU A 138 -29.27 -23.63 5.66
C GLU A 138 -28.76 -22.98 6.95
N GLY A 139 -28.01 -21.88 6.82
CA GLY A 139 -27.36 -21.19 7.93
C GLY A 139 -26.04 -21.83 8.39
N PRO A 140 -25.18 -21.07 9.09
CA PRO A 140 -23.80 -21.47 9.40
C PRO A 140 -23.66 -22.67 10.35
N GLU A 141 -24.63 -22.87 11.25
CA GLU A 141 -24.60 -23.99 12.19
C GLU A 141 -24.89 -25.32 11.49
N LYS A 142 -25.95 -25.36 10.68
CA LYS A 142 -26.38 -26.58 9.96
C LYS A 142 -25.44 -26.89 8.79
N GLY A 143 -25.03 -25.87 8.04
CA GLY A 143 -24.08 -26.01 6.93
C GLY A 143 -22.62 -26.14 7.37
N ASN A 144 -22.34 -26.08 8.68
CA ASN A 144 -21.00 -26.18 9.27
C ASN A 144 -19.94 -25.28 8.58
N TYR A 145 -20.27 -24.01 8.38
CA TYR A 145 -19.39 -23.06 7.70
C TYR A 145 -19.23 -21.74 8.46
N VAL A 146 -18.16 -21.01 8.11
CA VAL A 146 -17.94 -19.61 8.48
C VAL A 146 -17.78 -18.81 7.19
N LEU A 147 -18.57 -17.74 7.05
CA LEU A 147 -18.50 -16.84 5.90
C LEU A 147 -17.74 -15.57 6.27
N ILE A 148 -16.69 -15.28 5.51
CA ILE A 148 -15.79 -14.15 5.73
C ILE A 148 -15.90 -13.16 4.57
N ASP A 149 -16.22 -11.91 4.89
CA ASP A 149 -16.12 -10.79 3.95
C ASP A 149 -14.74 -10.14 4.04
N SER A 150 -13.95 -10.28 2.97
CA SER A 150 -12.59 -9.75 2.88
C SER A 150 -12.50 -8.30 2.42
N ARG A 151 -13.63 -7.62 2.19
CA ARG A 151 -13.67 -6.23 1.73
C ARG A 151 -13.33 -5.26 2.87
N PRO A 152 -12.94 -4.00 2.54
CA PRO A 152 -12.79 -2.96 3.54
C PRO A 152 -14.05 -2.76 4.38
N ALA A 153 -13.88 -2.45 5.67
CA ALA A 153 -14.98 -2.34 6.64
C ALA A 153 -16.12 -1.41 6.19
N ALA A 154 -15.80 -0.32 5.45
CA ALA A 154 -16.82 0.57 4.89
C ALA A 154 -17.79 -0.17 3.94
N ARG A 155 -17.28 -1.07 3.08
CA ARG A 155 -18.09 -1.87 2.15
C ARG A 155 -18.91 -2.94 2.84
N PHE A 156 -18.37 -3.52 3.91
CA PHE A 156 -19.14 -4.43 4.76
C PHE A 156 -20.32 -3.70 5.40
N ASN A 157 -20.09 -2.51 5.95
CA ASN A 157 -21.12 -1.70 6.61
C ASN A 157 -22.20 -1.17 5.65
N GLU A 158 -21.87 -0.93 4.38
CA GLU A 158 -22.84 -0.58 3.33
C GLU A 158 -23.83 -1.72 3.03
N GLY A 159 -23.40 -2.97 3.23
CA GLY A 159 -24.19 -4.16 2.99
C GLY A 159 -23.32 -5.39 2.72
N HIS A 160 -23.71 -6.53 3.27
CA HIS A 160 -22.97 -7.79 3.20
C HIS A 160 -23.91 -9.00 3.15
N LEU A 161 -23.38 -10.16 2.76
CA LEU A 161 -24.12 -11.42 2.79
C LEU A 161 -24.54 -11.77 4.23
N PRO A 162 -25.74 -12.35 4.44
CA PRO A 162 -26.16 -12.82 5.74
C PRO A 162 -25.12 -13.73 6.39
N TYR A 163 -24.97 -13.62 7.70
CA TYR A 163 -24.01 -14.39 8.52
C TYR A 163 -22.52 -14.10 8.26
N ALA A 164 -22.17 -13.18 7.36
CA ALA A 164 -20.78 -12.85 7.09
C ALA A 164 -20.11 -12.13 8.27
N VAL A 165 -18.87 -12.51 8.58
CA VAL A 165 -17.99 -11.83 9.52
C VAL A 165 -17.01 -10.96 8.72
N SER A 166 -16.84 -9.70 9.11
CA SER A 166 -15.88 -8.81 8.46
C SER A 166 -14.45 -9.18 8.86
N LEU A 167 -13.60 -9.44 7.86
CA LEU A 167 -12.15 -9.58 8.02
C LEU A 167 -11.47 -8.94 6.82
N ASP A 168 -11.28 -7.63 6.88
CA ASP A 168 -10.57 -6.86 5.87
C ASP A 168 -9.21 -7.51 5.56
N ASN A 169 -8.97 -7.82 4.29
CA ASN A 169 -7.73 -8.43 3.84
C ASN A 169 -6.49 -7.62 4.24
N ALA A 170 -6.58 -6.28 4.26
CA ALA A 170 -5.46 -5.42 4.68
C ALA A 170 -5.15 -5.53 6.18
N LYS A 171 -6.12 -5.99 6.98
CA LYS A 171 -6.00 -6.12 8.44
C LYS A 171 -5.71 -7.55 8.90
N PHE A 172 -5.66 -8.53 8.00
CA PHE A 172 -5.62 -9.95 8.32
C PHE A 172 -4.58 -10.31 9.41
N ASP A 173 -3.32 -9.87 9.22
CA ASP A 173 -2.21 -10.09 10.16
C ASP A 173 -1.95 -8.90 11.10
N THR A 174 -2.82 -7.88 11.10
CA THR A 174 -2.60 -6.69 11.94
C THR A 174 -3.06 -6.96 13.37
N PRO A 175 -2.34 -6.46 14.40
CA PRO A 175 -2.79 -6.54 15.79
C PRO A 175 -4.13 -5.85 15.97
N ILE A 176 -5.00 -6.41 16.81
CA ILE A 176 -6.36 -5.87 17.00
C ILE A 176 -6.37 -4.48 17.67
N ASN A 177 -5.28 -4.12 18.38
CA ASN A 177 -5.10 -2.82 19.01
C ASN A 177 -3.61 -2.55 19.30
N ALA A 178 -3.32 -1.36 19.84
CA ALA A 178 -1.96 -0.91 20.16
C ALA A 178 -1.30 -1.66 21.34
N GLU A 179 -2.08 -2.33 22.18
CA GLU A 179 -1.55 -3.12 23.30
C GLU A 179 -1.05 -4.47 22.80
N GLU A 180 -1.83 -5.16 21.97
CA GLU A 180 -1.44 -6.41 21.32
C GLU A 180 -0.20 -6.21 20.45
N ALA A 181 -0.09 -5.07 19.77
CA ALA A 181 1.09 -4.74 18.95
C ALA A 181 2.42 -4.71 19.72
N LYS A 182 2.41 -4.61 21.05
CA LYS A 182 3.61 -4.61 21.89
C LYS A 182 4.03 -6.01 22.36
N LYS A 183 3.18 -7.03 22.17
CA LYS A 183 3.47 -8.39 22.61
C LYS A 183 4.37 -9.09 21.60
N GLU A 184 5.15 -10.06 22.08
CA GLU A 184 5.97 -10.93 21.23
C GLU A 184 5.11 -11.74 20.24
N VAL A 185 3.93 -12.19 20.70
CA VAL A 185 2.90 -12.84 19.87
C VAL A 185 1.61 -12.01 19.98
N PRO A 186 1.36 -11.08 19.04
CA PRO A 186 0.16 -10.24 19.07
C PRO A 186 -1.09 -11.03 18.73
N LEU A 187 -2.22 -10.73 19.37
CA LEU A 187 -3.53 -11.13 18.85
C LEU A 187 -3.89 -10.29 17.63
N THR A 188 -4.17 -10.94 16.51
CA THR A 188 -4.45 -10.30 15.22
C THR A 188 -5.91 -10.45 14.79
N PHE A 189 -6.38 -9.69 13.79
CA PHE A 189 -7.78 -9.77 13.35
C PHE A 189 -8.17 -11.15 12.82
N LYS A 190 -7.27 -11.90 12.19
CA LYS A 190 -7.59 -13.29 11.79
C LYS A 190 -7.88 -14.17 13.01
N ASP A 191 -7.24 -13.91 14.15
CA ASP A 191 -7.42 -14.72 15.36
C ASP A 191 -8.78 -14.47 16.03
N THR A 192 -9.43 -13.33 15.72
CA THR A 192 -10.78 -13.01 16.21
C THR A 192 -11.87 -13.47 15.25
N ALA A 193 -11.59 -13.54 13.95
CA ALA A 193 -12.57 -13.86 12.92
C ALA A 193 -12.57 -15.34 12.49
N LEU A 194 -11.42 -16.03 12.52
CA LEU A 194 -11.33 -17.41 12.05
C LEU A 194 -11.72 -18.42 13.13
N PRO A 195 -12.38 -19.53 12.77
CA PRO A 195 -12.73 -20.57 13.73
C PRO A 195 -11.46 -21.22 14.30
N LYS A 196 -11.49 -21.51 15.60
CA LYS A 196 -10.42 -22.27 16.27
C LYS A 196 -10.43 -23.73 15.82
N GLN A 197 -11.62 -24.26 15.55
CA GLN A 197 -11.81 -25.62 15.06
C GLN A 197 -11.41 -25.73 13.58
N LYS A 198 -10.85 -26.88 13.19
CA LYS A 198 -10.31 -27.13 11.84
C LYS A 198 -11.24 -27.98 10.96
N ASP A 199 -12.43 -28.28 11.45
CA ASP A 199 -13.48 -29.08 10.82
C ASP A 199 -14.57 -28.25 10.12
N LYS A 200 -14.54 -26.92 10.28
CA LYS A 200 -15.48 -26.00 9.63
C LYS A 200 -14.99 -25.60 8.24
N LEU A 201 -15.92 -25.51 7.30
CA LEU A 201 -15.67 -24.89 6.00
C LEU A 201 -15.50 -23.37 6.20
N VAL A 202 -14.38 -22.80 5.75
CA VAL A 202 -14.16 -21.35 5.78
C VAL A 202 -14.29 -20.80 4.37
N ILE A 203 -15.30 -19.96 4.15
CA ILE A 203 -15.63 -19.38 2.85
C ILE A 203 -15.26 -17.91 2.89
N PHE A 204 -14.37 -17.49 1.98
CA PHE A 204 -14.01 -16.08 1.81
C PHE A 204 -14.68 -15.54 0.54
N TYR A 205 -15.20 -14.32 0.62
CA TYR A 205 -15.57 -13.54 -0.57
C TYR A 205 -14.94 -12.15 -0.51
N CYS A 206 -14.70 -11.57 -1.69
CA CYS A 206 -14.17 -10.23 -1.83
C CYS A 206 -15.03 -9.39 -2.79
N GLY A 207 -14.60 -8.18 -3.11
CA GLY A 207 -15.30 -7.30 -4.07
C GLY A 207 -15.26 -7.78 -5.53
N GLY A 208 -14.61 -8.92 -5.80
CA GLY A 208 -14.39 -9.45 -7.14
C GLY A 208 -13.14 -8.89 -7.81
N VAL A 209 -12.94 -9.28 -9.06
CA VAL A 209 -11.91 -8.71 -9.92
C VAL A 209 -12.41 -7.36 -10.42
N THR A 210 -11.86 -6.28 -9.88
CA THR A 210 -11.85 -4.97 -10.56
C THR A 210 -10.59 -4.86 -11.38
#